data_AF-A0A229T800-F1
#
_entry.id   AF-A0A229T800-F1
#
_cell.length_a   1.000
_cell.length_b   1.000
_cell.length_c   1.000
_cell.angle_alpha   90.00
_cell.angle_beta   90.00
_cell.angle_gamma   90.00
#
_symmetry.space_group_name_H-M   'P 1'
#
loop_
_entity.id
_entity.type
_entity.pdbx_description
1 polymer ?
#
loop_
_entity_poly.entity_id
_entity_poly.type
_entity_poly.pdbx_seq_one_letter_code
_entity_poly.pdbx_strand_id
1 'polypeptide(L)'
;MVPERDPAATALNGLLPLRREYTQAWHGFDRNEVRQYLDHIEAQLRRVLSERDAAAAQAAAAKREAESVRQQVAALEARIEELKKPPERLEDLDERMQRTVTLAQARADEIIKRAEAAAEKTWASSTEASKKLRERYTKLVEELDKQADLLHSEHESALAETRAEVQRLTVEAAQRRELLDNEAERKRRKIEREFEATQSAQRASLEKHIADQRTASKNQAERRIAEATAEAKRRLDEATAEAKRRLDEATTQAAQRTTVANRKVERLAEIREQARKSLAMAEDILNRSETQLATLPEEAVISQASKLVGGDADAESATTPAAPVVPVVQPSIPASMKASVKAAAPASAPKPAPQAAKATPAPKPGNAPAKQNGPATKPANGNGNGAKPLSPTGSKPGS
;
A
#
# COMPACT_ATOMS: atom_id res chain seq x y z
N MET A 1 26.83 -8.52 -76.50
CA MET A 1 27.09 -9.33 -77.70
C MET A 1 25.85 -10.14 -78.00
N VAL A 2 25.31 -10.06 -79.21
CA VAL A 2 24.32 -11.02 -79.71
C VAL A 2 25.14 -12.11 -80.41
N PRO A 3 24.97 -13.40 -80.09
CA PRO A 3 25.58 -14.46 -80.88
C PRO A 3 24.88 -14.52 -82.24
N GLU A 4 25.63 -14.43 -83.33
CA GLU A 4 25.11 -14.74 -84.65
C GLU A 4 24.63 -16.19 -84.68
N ARG A 5 23.41 -16.42 -85.18
CA ARG A 5 22.90 -17.76 -85.43
C ARG A 5 23.45 -18.24 -86.76
N ASP A 6 24.52 -19.03 -86.73
CA ASP A 6 25.09 -19.67 -87.91
C ASP A 6 24.01 -20.40 -88.74
N PRO A 7 23.64 -19.92 -89.95
CA PRO A 7 22.63 -20.59 -90.76
C PRO A 7 23.13 -21.96 -91.24
N ALA A 8 24.46 -22.12 -91.39
CA ALA A 8 25.10 -23.37 -91.77
C ALA A 8 24.81 -24.53 -90.80
N ALA A 9 24.70 -24.26 -89.49
CA ALA A 9 24.39 -25.28 -88.48
C ALA A 9 22.95 -25.81 -88.62
N THR A 10 22.04 -25.03 -89.20
CA THR A 10 20.66 -25.45 -89.46
C THR A 10 20.54 -26.31 -90.73
N ALA A 11 21.38 -26.04 -91.74
CA ALA A 11 21.39 -26.79 -93.00
C ALA A 11 21.82 -28.26 -92.83
N LEU A 12 22.86 -28.54 -92.03
CA LEU A 12 23.36 -29.91 -91.84
C LEU A 12 22.33 -30.86 -91.18
N ASN A 13 21.46 -30.34 -90.30
CA ASN A 13 20.41 -31.14 -89.66
C ASN A 13 19.26 -31.53 -90.60
N GLY A 14 19.23 -31.03 -91.85
CA GLY A 14 18.31 -31.52 -92.89
C GLY A 14 18.68 -32.91 -93.43
N LEU A 15 19.94 -33.34 -93.26
CA LEU A 15 20.45 -34.65 -93.68
C LEU A 15 20.20 -35.70 -92.60
N LEU A 16 18.92 -35.92 -92.27
CA LEU A 16 18.50 -37.04 -91.41
C LEU A 16 19.01 -38.38 -92.00
N PRO A 17 19.48 -39.33 -91.16
CA PRO A 17 19.93 -40.62 -91.65
C PRO A 17 18.77 -41.35 -92.32
N LEU A 18 19.01 -41.81 -93.55
CA LEU A 18 18.04 -42.56 -94.36
C LEU A 18 17.61 -43.84 -93.62
N ARG A 19 16.47 -43.78 -92.90
CA ARG A 19 15.93 -44.90 -92.11
C ARG A 19 15.46 -46.00 -93.05
N ARG A 20 16.33 -46.99 -93.24
CA ARG A 20 16.18 -48.11 -94.15
C ARG A 20 15.39 -49.24 -93.47
N GLU A 21 14.09 -49.01 -93.30
CA GLU A 21 13.14 -49.93 -92.68
C GLU A 21 12.00 -50.20 -93.68
N TYR A 22 12.29 -50.96 -94.75
CA TYR A 22 11.27 -51.41 -95.71
C TYR A 22 10.48 -52.60 -95.12
N THR A 23 9.16 -52.62 -95.32
CA THR A 23 8.34 -53.78 -94.96
C THR A 23 8.58 -54.94 -95.93
N GLN A 24 8.57 -56.17 -95.38
CA GLN A 24 8.81 -57.39 -96.13
C GLN A 24 7.47 -58.02 -96.57
N ALA A 25 7.18 -57.92 -97.86
CA ALA A 25 6.10 -58.62 -98.53
C ALA A 25 6.47 -60.09 -98.82
N TRP A 26 5.47 -60.90 -99.18
CA TRP A 26 5.60 -62.36 -99.34
C TRP A 26 6.72 -62.80 -100.30
N HIS A 27 7.10 -61.97 -101.28
CA HIS A 27 8.20 -62.21 -102.23
C HIS A 27 9.16 -61.00 -102.37
N GLY A 28 9.48 -60.29 -101.28
CA GLY A 28 10.55 -59.27 -101.27
C GLY A 28 10.24 -58.08 -100.35
N PHE A 29 10.89 -56.94 -100.59
CA PHE A 29 10.48 -55.65 -100.02
C PHE A 29 9.26 -55.10 -100.79
N ASP A 30 8.43 -54.26 -100.18
CA ASP A 30 7.39 -53.57 -100.97
C ASP A 30 8.01 -52.69 -102.06
N ARG A 31 7.64 -53.00 -103.30
CA ARG A 31 8.08 -52.30 -104.50
C ARG A 31 7.57 -50.85 -104.55
N ASN A 32 6.53 -50.51 -103.78
CA ASN A 32 6.03 -49.14 -103.69
C ASN A 32 6.86 -48.31 -102.70
N GLU A 33 7.13 -48.82 -101.49
CA GLU A 33 8.05 -48.19 -100.53
C GLU A 33 9.43 -47.93 -101.14
N VAL A 34 10.02 -48.92 -101.81
CA VAL A 34 11.35 -48.79 -102.45
C VAL A 34 11.33 -47.73 -103.56
N ARG A 35 10.23 -47.59 -104.31
CA ARG A 35 10.06 -46.50 -105.30
C ARG A 35 9.97 -45.14 -104.64
N GLN A 36 9.07 -44.97 -103.67
CA GLN A 36 8.89 -43.72 -102.93
C GLN A 36 10.20 -43.25 -102.27
N TYR A 37 11.01 -44.18 -101.77
CA TYR A 37 12.33 -43.92 -101.23
C TYR A 37 13.36 -43.49 -102.29
N LEU A 38 13.36 -44.12 -103.48
CA LEU A 38 14.20 -43.70 -104.60
C LEU A 38 13.78 -42.32 -105.12
N ASP A 39 12.48 -42.08 -105.30
CA ASP A 39 11.91 -40.77 -105.67
C ASP A 39 12.31 -39.69 -104.63
N HIS A 40 12.31 -40.03 -103.34
CA HIS A 40 12.77 -39.17 -102.26
C HIS A 40 14.28 -38.87 -102.34
N ILE A 41 15.12 -39.88 -102.60
CA ILE A 41 16.57 -39.67 -102.80
C ILE A 41 16.84 -38.84 -104.05
N GLU A 42 16.13 -39.06 -105.15
CA GLU A 42 16.28 -38.21 -106.34
C GLU A 42 15.84 -36.77 -106.07
N ALA A 43 14.77 -36.56 -105.30
CA ALA A 43 14.35 -35.22 -104.86
C ALA A 43 15.40 -34.57 -103.94
N GLN A 44 15.98 -35.30 -102.99
CA GLN A 44 17.10 -34.83 -102.15
C GLN A 44 18.34 -34.50 -102.99
N LEU A 45 18.72 -35.34 -103.96
CA LEU A 45 19.87 -35.11 -104.82
C LEU A 45 19.65 -33.90 -105.74
N ARG A 46 18.47 -33.76 -106.36
CA ARG A 46 18.09 -32.57 -107.13
C ARG A 46 18.15 -31.31 -106.26
N ARG A 47 17.69 -31.39 -105.01
CA ARG A 47 17.79 -30.32 -104.03
C ARG A 47 19.24 -29.95 -103.71
N VAL A 48 20.07 -30.92 -103.31
CA VAL A 48 21.50 -30.67 -102.98
C VAL A 48 22.28 -30.15 -104.18
N LEU A 49 21.97 -30.59 -105.40
CA LEU A 49 22.53 -30.02 -106.62
C LEU A 49 22.10 -28.57 -106.82
N SER A 50 20.81 -28.23 -106.62
CA SER A 50 20.34 -26.85 -106.70
C SER A 50 20.92 -25.94 -105.60
N GLU A 51 21.12 -26.46 -104.39
CA GLU A 51 21.74 -25.74 -103.28
C GLU A 51 23.25 -25.55 -103.52
N ARG A 52 23.95 -26.55 -104.07
CA ARG A 52 25.35 -26.45 -104.55
C ARG A 52 25.47 -25.39 -105.64
N ASP A 53 24.57 -25.38 -106.62
CA ASP A 53 24.66 -24.48 -107.77
C ASP A 53 24.28 -23.04 -107.39
N ALA A 54 23.35 -22.87 -106.45
CA ALA A 54 23.09 -21.59 -105.80
C ALA A 54 24.30 -21.09 -104.99
N ALA A 55 24.95 -21.96 -104.20
CA ALA A 55 26.16 -21.61 -103.45
C ALA A 55 27.35 -21.29 -104.38
N ALA A 56 27.49 -22.00 -105.50
CA ALA A 56 28.49 -21.71 -106.52
C ALA A 56 28.23 -20.36 -107.21
N ALA A 57 26.96 -20.02 -107.49
CA ALA A 57 26.57 -18.71 -108.01
C ALA A 57 26.84 -17.58 -107.02
N GLN A 58 26.52 -17.77 -105.73
CA GLN A 58 26.84 -16.82 -104.66
C GLN A 58 28.36 -16.62 -104.51
N ALA A 59 29.15 -17.69 -104.51
CA ALA A 59 30.60 -17.62 -104.47
C ALA A 59 31.20 -16.94 -105.71
N ALA A 60 30.58 -17.08 -106.89
CA ALA A 60 30.97 -16.37 -108.11
C ALA A 60 30.59 -14.88 -108.07
N ALA A 61 29.46 -14.51 -107.45
CA ALA A 61 29.08 -13.12 -107.23
C ALA A 61 30.03 -12.42 -106.25
N ALA A 62 30.24 -13.00 -105.06
CA ALA A 62 31.15 -12.46 -104.05
C ALA A 62 32.61 -12.33 -104.55
N LYS A 63 33.06 -13.21 -105.46
CA LYS A 63 34.37 -13.05 -106.14
C LYS A 63 34.41 -11.82 -107.05
N ARG A 64 33.37 -11.59 -107.87
CA ARG A 64 33.29 -10.40 -108.74
C ARG A 64 33.20 -9.11 -107.93
N GLU A 65 32.53 -9.14 -106.78
CA GLU A 65 32.49 -8.02 -105.82
C GLU A 65 33.88 -7.78 -105.20
N ALA A 66 34.56 -8.83 -104.73
CA ALA A 66 35.93 -8.70 -104.21
C ALA A 66 36.93 -8.23 -105.29
N GLU A 67 36.76 -8.65 -106.54
CA GLU A 67 37.56 -8.19 -107.68
C GLU A 67 37.28 -6.73 -108.04
N SER A 68 36.01 -6.30 -108.04
CA SER A 68 35.66 -4.88 -108.31
C SER A 68 36.11 -3.96 -107.18
N VAL A 69 36.01 -4.37 -105.91
CA VAL A 69 36.57 -3.64 -104.77
C VAL A 69 38.10 -3.57 -104.86
N ARG A 70 38.79 -4.64 -105.25
CA ARG A 70 40.26 -4.61 -105.48
C ARG A 70 40.66 -3.67 -106.62
N GLN A 71 39.90 -3.65 -107.71
CA GLN A 71 40.11 -2.70 -108.81
C GLN A 71 39.87 -1.25 -108.37
N GLN A 72 38.84 -1.00 -107.56
CA GLN A 72 38.58 0.33 -106.98
C GLN A 72 39.70 0.76 -106.02
N VAL A 73 40.19 -0.13 -105.15
CA VAL A 73 41.32 0.14 -104.27
C VAL A 73 42.58 0.47 -105.08
N ALA A 74 42.94 -0.35 -106.07
CA ALA A 74 44.10 -0.09 -106.93
C ALA A 74 43.98 1.23 -107.73
N ALA A 75 42.77 1.59 -108.19
CA ALA A 75 42.51 2.86 -108.87
C ALA A 75 42.60 4.06 -107.90
N LEU A 76 42.14 3.91 -106.66
CA LEU A 76 42.28 4.93 -105.61
C LEU A 76 43.75 5.08 -105.18
N GLU A 77 44.50 3.98 -105.04
CA GLU A 77 45.94 3.98 -104.76
C GLU A 77 46.73 4.67 -105.88
N ALA A 78 46.46 4.33 -107.15
CA ALA A 78 47.07 5.00 -108.30
C ALA A 78 46.77 6.52 -108.31
N ARG A 79 45.54 6.92 -107.98
CA ARG A 79 45.14 8.33 -107.86
C ARG A 79 45.76 9.02 -106.63
N ILE A 80 46.05 8.28 -105.56
CA ILE A 80 46.81 8.77 -104.40
C ILE A 80 48.28 8.98 -104.77
N GLU A 81 48.91 8.08 -105.53
CA GLU A 81 50.28 8.28 -106.04
C GLU A 81 50.36 9.44 -107.05
N GLU A 82 49.33 9.66 -107.85
CA GLU A 82 49.19 10.85 -108.69
C GLU A 82 49.08 12.14 -107.84
N LEU A 83 48.23 12.14 -106.81
CA LEU A 83 48.09 13.27 -105.88
C LEU A 83 49.32 13.49 -104.98
N LYS A 84 50.16 12.48 -104.75
CA LYS A 84 51.45 12.62 -104.04
C LYS A 84 52.52 13.35 -104.86
N LYS A 85 52.40 13.38 -106.20
CA LYS A 85 53.31 14.18 -107.04
C LYS A 85 53.08 15.68 -106.77
N PRO A 86 54.15 16.51 -106.79
CA PRO A 86 54.00 17.96 -106.77
C PRO A 86 53.10 18.43 -107.92
N PRO A 87 52.25 19.46 -107.72
CA PRO A 87 51.44 20.02 -108.79
C PRO A 87 52.33 20.70 -109.84
N GLU A 88 52.09 20.42 -111.12
CA GLU A 88 52.82 21.02 -112.24
C GLU A 88 52.16 22.33 -112.73
N ARG A 89 50.97 22.67 -112.21
CA ARG A 89 50.21 23.90 -112.49
C ARG A 89 49.74 24.57 -111.19
N LEU A 90 49.45 25.87 -111.27
CA LEU A 90 48.93 26.64 -110.14
C LEU A 90 47.47 26.30 -109.81
N GLU A 91 46.66 26.01 -110.84
CA GLU A 91 45.24 25.64 -110.69
C GLU A 91 45.08 24.35 -109.86
N ASP A 92 45.99 23.37 -110.04
CA ASP A 92 46.05 22.16 -109.21
C ASP A 92 46.28 22.46 -107.72
N LEU A 93 47.01 23.52 -107.39
CA LEU A 93 47.31 23.90 -106.01
C LEU A 93 46.08 24.49 -105.32
N ASP A 94 45.34 25.38 -105.99
CA ASP A 94 44.12 25.97 -105.47
C ASP A 94 43.02 24.90 -105.29
N GLU A 95 42.87 23.98 -106.25
CA GLU A 95 41.96 22.83 -106.10
C GLU A 95 42.37 21.92 -104.93
N ARG A 96 43.66 21.63 -104.76
CA ARG A 96 44.16 20.86 -103.61
C ARG A 96 43.87 21.59 -102.29
N MET A 97 44.04 22.91 -102.23
CA MET A 97 43.75 23.72 -101.03
C MET A 97 42.25 23.75 -100.69
N GLN A 98 41.37 23.88 -101.69
CA GLN A 98 39.92 23.78 -101.46
C GLN A 98 39.52 22.39 -100.96
N ARG A 99 40.12 21.32 -101.51
CA ARG A 99 39.90 19.93 -101.06
C ARG A 99 40.42 19.67 -99.65
N THR A 100 41.56 20.26 -99.24
CA THR A 100 42.06 20.11 -97.85
C THR A 100 41.24 20.92 -96.85
N VAL A 101 40.76 22.12 -97.21
CA VAL A 101 39.85 22.91 -96.36
C VAL A 101 38.51 22.19 -96.15
N THR A 102 37.89 21.67 -97.21
CA THR A 102 36.63 20.91 -97.11
C THR A 102 36.79 19.59 -96.36
N LEU A 103 37.92 18.89 -96.53
CA LEU A 103 38.26 17.71 -95.72
C LEU A 103 38.48 18.07 -94.24
N ALA A 104 39.14 19.19 -93.94
CA ALA A 104 39.35 19.67 -92.58
C ALA A 104 38.03 20.09 -91.90
N GLN A 105 37.12 20.72 -92.64
CA GLN A 105 35.75 21.04 -92.18
C GLN A 105 34.96 19.76 -91.89
N ALA A 106 34.91 18.80 -92.82
CA ALA A 106 34.26 17.52 -92.61
C ALA A 106 34.84 16.76 -91.40
N ARG A 107 36.16 16.84 -91.17
CA ARG A 107 36.81 16.23 -90.01
C ARG A 107 36.55 16.98 -88.70
N ALA A 108 36.40 18.31 -88.72
CA ALA A 108 35.96 19.07 -87.56
C ALA A 108 34.53 18.68 -87.16
N ASP A 109 33.63 18.57 -88.15
CA ASP A 109 32.27 18.06 -88.00
C ASP A 109 32.22 16.66 -87.36
N GLU A 110 33.07 15.72 -87.82
CA GLU A 110 33.19 14.39 -87.21
C GLU A 110 33.67 14.41 -85.75
N ILE A 111 34.56 15.35 -85.40
CA ILE A 111 35.08 15.53 -84.05
C ILE A 111 34.00 16.13 -83.15
N ILE A 112 33.27 17.14 -83.63
CA ILE A 112 32.14 17.76 -82.93
C ILE A 112 31.05 16.72 -82.68
N LYS A 113 30.59 15.99 -83.70
CA LYS A 113 29.57 14.93 -83.57
C LYS A 113 30.00 13.81 -82.61
N ARG A 114 31.29 13.46 -82.55
CA ARG A 114 31.83 12.54 -81.53
C ARG A 114 31.84 13.13 -80.13
N ALA A 115 32.21 14.41 -79.98
CA ALA A 115 32.24 15.10 -78.69
C ALA A 115 30.82 15.28 -78.12
N GLU A 116 29.85 15.64 -78.97
CA GLU A 116 28.42 15.72 -78.65
C GLU A 116 27.89 14.37 -78.18
N ALA A 117 28.04 13.30 -78.96
CA ALA A 117 27.57 11.96 -78.57
C ALA A 117 28.26 11.42 -77.30
N ALA A 118 29.54 11.75 -77.08
CA ALA A 118 30.25 11.42 -75.85
C ALA A 118 29.76 12.23 -74.63
N ALA A 119 29.45 13.51 -74.84
CA ALA A 119 28.85 14.37 -73.83
C ALA A 119 27.43 13.88 -73.48
N GLU A 120 26.55 13.67 -74.45
CA GLU A 120 25.19 13.14 -74.24
C GLU A 120 25.18 11.84 -73.44
N LYS A 121 26.06 10.89 -73.78
CA LYS A 121 26.22 9.63 -73.02
C LYS A 121 26.65 9.89 -71.57
N THR A 122 27.48 10.90 -71.33
CA THR A 122 27.92 11.30 -69.99
C THR A 122 26.81 12.01 -69.20
N TRP A 123 26.06 12.91 -69.84
CA TRP A 123 24.88 13.57 -69.27
C TRP A 123 23.77 12.56 -68.93
N ALA A 124 23.47 11.61 -69.82
CA ALA A 124 22.49 10.56 -69.62
C ALA A 124 22.86 9.66 -68.44
N SER A 125 24.09 9.13 -68.41
CA SER A 125 24.55 8.27 -67.31
C SER A 125 24.64 9.00 -65.96
N SER A 126 25.05 10.27 -65.95
CA SER A 126 25.01 11.13 -64.76
C SER A 126 23.58 11.40 -64.27
N THR A 127 22.64 11.64 -65.19
CA THR A 127 21.21 11.85 -64.89
C THR A 127 20.57 10.57 -64.36
N GLU A 128 20.86 9.41 -64.96
CA GLU A 128 20.45 8.10 -64.45
C GLU A 128 20.99 7.83 -63.04
N ALA A 129 22.28 8.07 -62.80
CA ALA A 129 22.88 7.89 -61.47
C ALA A 129 22.21 8.81 -60.44
N SER A 130 21.98 10.07 -60.81
CA SER A 130 21.27 11.05 -59.99
C SER A 130 19.80 10.69 -59.74
N LYS A 131 19.13 10.04 -60.70
CA LYS A 131 17.75 9.54 -60.53
C LYS A 131 17.74 8.34 -59.58
N LYS A 132 18.59 7.34 -59.82
CA LYS A 132 18.74 6.13 -58.98
C LYS A 132 19.14 6.49 -57.53
N LEU A 133 19.91 7.57 -57.34
CA LEU A 133 20.25 8.09 -56.02
C LEU A 133 19.05 8.74 -55.32
N ARG A 134 18.27 9.59 -56.02
CA ARG A 134 17.02 10.15 -55.47
C ARG A 134 16.02 9.06 -55.13
N GLU A 135 15.79 8.09 -56.01
CA GLU A 135 14.91 6.94 -55.79
C GLU A 135 15.30 6.13 -54.54
N ARG A 136 16.60 6.02 -54.23
CA ARG A 136 17.10 5.40 -53.00
C ARG A 136 16.85 6.26 -51.76
N TYR A 137 17.10 7.57 -51.83
CA TYR A 137 16.83 8.47 -50.71
C TYR A 137 15.33 8.59 -50.39
N THR A 138 14.46 8.66 -51.40
CA THR A 138 13.00 8.65 -51.20
C THR A 138 12.57 7.37 -50.46
N LYS A 139 13.03 6.19 -50.92
CA LYS A 139 12.74 4.91 -50.23
C LYS A 139 13.27 4.86 -48.81
N LEU A 140 14.49 5.35 -48.57
CA LEU A 140 15.08 5.38 -47.23
C LEU A 140 14.30 6.32 -46.29
N VAL A 141 13.83 7.47 -46.78
CA VAL A 141 12.97 8.37 -46.01
C VAL A 141 11.64 7.68 -45.71
N GLU A 142 10.97 7.11 -46.72
CA GLU A 142 9.73 6.35 -46.49
C GLU A 142 9.91 5.16 -45.52
N GLU A 143 11.07 4.50 -45.52
CA GLU A 143 11.40 3.40 -44.60
C GLU A 143 11.61 3.90 -43.17
N LEU A 144 12.23 5.07 -43.00
CA LEU A 144 12.39 5.73 -41.70
C LEU A 144 11.06 6.28 -41.17
N ASP A 145 10.21 6.85 -42.03
CA ASP A 145 8.87 7.32 -41.66
C ASP A 145 8.00 6.13 -41.19
N LYS A 146 8.01 5.00 -41.93
CA LYS A 146 7.32 3.77 -41.52
C LYS A 146 7.86 3.20 -40.20
N GLN A 147 9.17 3.29 -39.94
CA GLN A 147 9.76 2.89 -38.66
C GLN A 147 9.35 3.84 -37.52
N ALA A 148 9.26 5.14 -37.78
CA ALA A 148 8.76 6.11 -36.83
C ALA A 148 7.28 5.86 -36.48
N ASP A 149 6.41 5.66 -37.47
CA ASP A 149 4.98 5.36 -37.27
C ASP A 149 4.79 4.08 -36.42
N LEU A 150 5.55 3.02 -36.73
CA LEU A 150 5.53 1.78 -35.95
C LEU A 150 5.94 2.02 -34.49
N LEU A 151 7.08 2.67 -34.25
CA LEU A 151 7.56 2.98 -32.89
C LEU A 151 6.58 3.88 -32.11
N HIS A 152 5.94 4.86 -32.76
CA HIS A 152 4.89 5.65 -32.12
C HIS A 152 3.69 4.79 -31.75
N SER A 153 3.24 3.89 -32.63
CA SER A 153 2.12 2.98 -32.31
C SER A 153 2.43 1.99 -31.18
N GLU A 154 3.67 1.48 -31.10
CA GLU A 154 4.15 0.63 -30.01
C GLU A 154 4.30 1.40 -28.68
N HIS A 155 4.73 2.66 -28.74
CA HIS A 155 4.76 3.53 -27.56
C HIS A 155 3.37 3.94 -27.09
N GLU A 156 2.43 4.21 -27.99
CA GLU A 156 1.04 4.51 -27.64
C GLU A 156 0.31 3.30 -27.05
N SER A 157 0.52 2.10 -27.59
CA SER A 157 -0.07 0.86 -27.02
C SER A 157 0.51 0.56 -25.64
N ALA A 158 1.84 0.60 -25.46
CA ALA A 158 2.48 0.40 -24.16
C ALA A 158 2.05 1.46 -23.12
N LEU A 159 1.86 2.72 -23.55
CA LEU A 159 1.30 3.77 -22.69
C LEU A 159 -0.18 3.56 -22.38
N ALA A 160 -0.98 2.99 -23.30
CA ALA A 160 -2.37 2.65 -23.03
C ALA A 160 -2.49 1.47 -22.04
N GLU A 161 -1.70 0.42 -22.22
CA GLU A 161 -1.65 -0.75 -21.34
C GLU A 161 -1.21 -0.37 -19.92
N THR A 162 -0.09 0.37 -19.78
CA THR A 162 0.38 0.83 -18.46
C THR A 162 -0.60 1.80 -17.79
N ARG A 163 -1.29 2.67 -18.54
CA ARG A 163 -2.39 3.49 -17.98
C ARG A 163 -3.55 2.62 -17.48
N ALA A 164 -3.95 1.59 -18.24
CA ALA A 164 -5.02 0.67 -17.84
C ALA A 164 -4.64 -0.17 -16.60
N GLU A 165 -3.40 -0.64 -16.50
CA GLU A 165 -2.91 -1.35 -15.32
C GLU A 165 -2.84 -0.42 -14.09
N VAL A 166 -2.30 0.79 -14.23
CA VAL A 166 -2.28 1.78 -13.14
C VAL A 166 -3.70 2.15 -12.68
N GLN A 167 -4.66 2.30 -13.60
CA GLN A 167 -6.07 2.50 -13.26
C GLN A 167 -6.65 1.30 -12.49
N ARG A 168 -6.42 0.07 -12.97
CA ARG A 168 -6.85 -1.16 -12.29
C ARG A 168 -6.27 -1.26 -10.88
N LEU A 169 -4.96 -1.05 -10.72
CA LEU A 169 -4.28 -1.07 -9.42
C LEU A 169 -4.78 0.04 -8.50
N THR A 170 -5.14 1.21 -9.04
CA THR A 170 -5.73 2.31 -8.26
C THR A 170 -7.13 1.97 -7.76
N VAL A 171 -7.98 1.37 -8.61
CA VAL A 171 -9.32 0.91 -8.23
C VAL A 171 -9.24 -0.22 -7.20
N GLU A 172 -8.35 -1.20 -7.39
CA GLU A 172 -8.14 -2.28 -6.44
C GLU A 172 -7.57 -1.78 -5.10
N ALA A 173 -6.67 -0.80 -5.12
CA ALA A 173 -6.16 -0.16 -3.90
C ALA A 173 -7.26 0.63 -3.16
N ALA A 174 -8.18 1.28 -3.88
CA ALA A 174 -9.33 1.95 -3.28
C ALA A 174 -10.30 0.95 -2.63
N GLN A 175 -10.66 -0.12 -3.34
CA GLN A 175 -11.50 -1.20 -2.80
C GLN A 175 -10.87 -1.88 -1.57
N ARG A 176 -9.56 -2.14 -1.59
CA ARG A 176 -8.84 -2.71 -0.43
C ARG A 176 -8.84 -1.76 0.78
N ARG A 177 -8.76 -0.44 0.58
CA ARG A 177 -8.92 0.54 1.68
C ARG A 177 -10.35 0.50 2.24
N GLU A 178 -11.35 0.60 1.37
CA GLU A 178 -12.76 0.57 1.77
C GLU A 178 -13.12 -0.71 2.56
N LEU A 179 -12.58 -1.87 2.17
CA LEU A 179 -12.74 -3.12 2.92
C LEU A 179 -12.08 -3.06 4.31
N LEU A 180 -10.85 -2.54 4.41
CA LEU A 180 -10.14 -2.39 5.68
C LEU A 180 -10.80 -1.37 6.61
N ASP A 181 -11.33 -0.28 6.06
CA ASP A 181 -12.06 0.75 6.81
C ASP A 181 -13.41 0.19 7.32
N ASN A 182 -14.15 -0.53 6.47
CA ASN A 182 -15.35 -1.28 6.88
C ASN A 182 -15.05 -2.31 7.98
N GLU A 183 -13.94 -3.04 7.88
CA GLU A 183 -13.50 -3.95 8.95
C GLU A 183 -13.12 -3.21 10.23
N ALA A 184 -12.40 -2.09 10.14
CA ALA A 184 -12.01 -1.27 11.27
C ALA A 184 -13.25 -0.67 11.99
N GLU A 185 -14.25 -0.22 11.24
CA GLU A 185 -15.54 0.19 11.77
C GLU A 185 -16.28 -0.95 12.46
N ARG A 186 -16.40 -2.12 11.82
CA ARG A 186 -17.03 -3.31 12.43
C ARG A 186 -16.34 -3.71 13.74
N LYS A 187 -15.01 -3.62 13.80
CA LYS A 187 -14.20 -3.85 15.00
C LYS A 187 -14.44 -2.78 16.07
N ARG A 188 -14.42 -1.49 15.72
CA ARG A 188 -14.75 -0.36 16.63
C ARG A 188 -16.15 -0.53 17.23
N ARG A 189 -17.18 -0.65 16.38
CA ARG A 189 -18.59 -0.85 16.79
C ARG A 189 -18.79 -2.14 17.59
N LYS A 190 -17.91 -3.14 17.49
CA LYS A 190 -17.94 -4.33 18.36
C LYS A 190 -17.37 -4.01 19.74
N ILE A 191 -16.15 -3.45 19.80
CA ILE A 191 -15.48 -3.06 21.04
C ILE A 191 -16.34 -2.08 21.85
N GLU A 192 -17.00 -1.13 21.18
CA GLU A 192 -17.91 -0.16 21.80
C GLU A 192 -19.10 -0.82 22.50
N ARG A 193 -19.77 -1.78 21.85
CA ARG A 193 -20.85 -2.57 22.45
C ARG A 193 -20.37 -3.50 23.58
N GLU A 194 -19.18 -4.08 23.45
CA GLU A 194 -18.58 -4.90 24.52
C GLU A 194 -18.16 -4.04 25.73
N PHE A 195 -17.70 -2.81 25.49
CA PHE A 195 -17.41 -1.82 26.54
C PHE A 195 -18.69 -1.32 27.22
N GLU A 196 -19.74 -1.01 26.46
CA GLU A 196 -21.04 -0.60 27.02
C GLU A 196 -21.69 -1.75 27.83
N ALA A 197 -21.63 -2.99 27.33
CA ALA A 197 -22.11 -4.17 28.06
C ALA A 197 -21.32 -4.42 29.36
N THR A 198 -20.00 -4.28 29.35
CA THR A 198 -19.17 -4.44 30.57
C THR A 198 -19.36 -3.27 31.55
N GLN A 199 -19.47 -2.03 31.07
CA GLN A 199 -19.75 -0.86 31.91
C GLN A 199 -21.15 -0.91 32.53
N SER A 200 -22.18 -1.31 31.78
CA SER A 200 -23.54 -1.48 32.32
C SER A 200 -23.61 -2.63 33.33
N ALA A 201 -22.92 -3.75 33.07
CA ALA A 201 -22.79 -4.84 34.05
C ALA A 201 -22.05 -4.41 35.33
N GLN A 202 -20.98 -3.61 35.22
CA GLN A 202 -20.26 -3.04 36.37
C GLN A 202 -21.11 -2.04 37.16
N ARG A 203 -21.88 -1.17 36.48
CA ARG A 203 -22.83 -0.26 37.13
C ARG A 203 -23.90 -1.03 37.87
N ALA A 204 -24.49 -2.05 37.25
CA ALA A 204 -25.52 -2.89 37.87
C ALA A 204 -25.00 -3.74 39.05
N SER A 205 -23.73 -4.18 39.04
CA SER A 205 -23.16 -4.90 40.18
C SER A 205 -22.80 -3.97 41.35
N LEU A 206 -22.29 -2.77 41.07
CA LEU A 206 -22.08 -1.72 42.07
C LEU A 206 -23.41 -1.22 42.67
N GLU A 207 -24.44 -1.04 41.85
CA GLU A 207 -25.78 -0.65 42.32
C GLU A 207 -26.41 -1.73 43.21
N LYS A 208 -26.31 -3.01 42.83
CA LYS A 208 -26.69 -4.14 43.70
C LYS A 208 -25.94 -4.10 45.03
N HIS A 209 -24.61 -3.99 45.01
CA HIS A 209 -23.81 -3.93 46.23
C HIS A 209 -24.19 -2.73 47.13
N ILE A 210 -24.52 -1.57 46.54
CA ILE A 210 -25.04 -0.41 47.27
C ILE A 210 -26.44 -0.68 47.85
N ALA A 211 -27.32 -1.35 47.10
CA ALA A 211 -28.65 -1.75 47.59
C ALA A 211 -28.56 -2.79 48.72
N ASP A 212 -27.67 -3.76 48.60
CA ASP A 212 -27.38 -4.79 49.62
C ASP A 212 -26.80 -4.14 50.88
N GLN A 213 -25.81 -3.25 50.75
CA GLN A 213 -25.26 -2.49 51.88
C GLN A 213 -26.31 -1.59 52.54
N ARG A 214 -27.16 -0.90 51.77
CA ARG A 214 -28.27 -0.08 52.31
C ARG A 214 -29.28 -0.96 53.06
N THR A 215 -29.60 -2.13 52.54
CA THR A 215 -30.55 -3.08 53.16
C THR A 215 -29.96 -3.70 54.42
N ALA A 216 -28.70 -4.14 54.38
CA ALA A 216 -27.99 -4.65 55.55
C ALA A 216 -27.84 -3.57 56.64
N SER A 217 -27.56 -2.31 56.26
CA SER A 217 -27.46 -1.18 57.19
C SER A 217 -28.82 -0.85 57.84
N LYS A 218 -29.91 -0.81 57.06
CA LYS A 218 -31.28 -0.70 57.58
C LYS A 218 -31.60 -1.83 58.56
N ASN A 219 -31.41 -3.08 58.16
CA ASN A 219 -31.67 -4.25 59.00
C ASN A 219 -30.83 -4.24 60.28
N GLN A 220 -29.59 -3.73 60.25
CA GLN A 220 -28.76 -3.55 61.46
C GLN A 220 -29.25 -2.40 62.35
N ALA A 221 -29.70 -1.28 61.77
CA ALA A 221 -30.28 -0.17 62.52
C ALA A 221 -31.59 -0.59 63.19
N GLU A 222 -32.48 -1.26 62.46
CA GLU A 222 -33.74 -1.82 62.95
C GLU A 222 -33.51 -2.84 64.07
N ARG A 223 -32.51 -3.74 63.94
CA ARG A 223 -32.10 -4.64 65.02
C ARG A 223 -31.61 -3.90 66.26
N ARG A 224 -30.69 -2.93 66.11
CA ARG A 224 -30.20 -2.12 67.24
C ARG A 224 -31.33 -1.32 67.91
N ILE A 225 -32.31 -0.83 67.15
CA ILE A 225 -33.49 -0.15 67.69
C ILE A 225 -34.40 -1.14 68.42
N ALA A 226 -34.62 -2.34 67.88
CA ALA A 226 -35.41 -3.39 68.55
C ALA A 226 -34.73 -3.88 69.84
N GLU A 227 -33.41 -4.09 69.81
CA GLU A 227 -32.58 -4.47 70.96
C GLU A 227 -32.60 -3.36 72.03
N ALA A 228 -32.30 -2.10 71.65
CA ALA A 228 -32.31 -0.97 72.58
C ALA A 228 -33.70 -0.67 73.16
N THR A 229 -34.78 -0.83 72.38
CA THR A 229 -36.15 -0.67 72.90
C THR A 229 -36.60 -1.86 73.75
N ALA A 230 -36.11 -3.08 73.49
CA ALA A 230 -36.31 -4.23 74.38
C ALA A 230 -35.55 -4.10 75.70
N GLU A 231 -34.30 -3.60 75.67
CA GLU A 231 -33.57 -3.27 76.90
C GLU A 231 -34.19 -2.09 77.66
N ALA A 232 -34.64 -1.04 76.96
CA ALA A 232 -35.29 0.10 77.60
C ALA A 232 -36.60 -0.34 78.28
N LYS A 233 -37.39 -1.21 77.64
CA LYS A 233 -38.56 -1.86 78.26
C LYS A 233 -38.13 -2.66 79.50
N ARG A 234 -37.17 -3.57 79.39
CA ARG A 234 -36.66 -4.33 80.56
C ARG A 234 -36.23 -3.42 81.73
N ARG A 235 -35.48 -2.35 81.47
CA ARG A 235 -35.07 -1.38 82.50
C ARG A 235 -36.24 -0.60 83.09
N LEU A 236 -37.28 -0.30 82.32
CA LEU A 236 -38.52 0.32 82.81
C LEU A 236 -39.38 -0.68 83.60
N ASP A 237 -39.49 -1.93 83.16
CA ASP A 237 -40.21 -3.01 83.84
C ASP A 237 -39.52 -3.33 85.19
N GLU A 238 -38.19 -3.38 85.21
CA GLU A 238 -37.37 -3.56 86.41
C GLU A 238 -37.45 -2.35 87.34
N ALA A 239 -37.26 -1.12 86.84
CA ALA A 239 -37.38 0.09 87.66
C ALA A 239 -38.81 0.31 88.19
N THR A 240 -39.86 -0.07 87.46
CA THR A 240 -41.24 -0.01 87.97
C THR A 240 -41.56 -1.16 88.93
N ALA A 241 -40.93 -2.33 88.79
CA ALA A 241 -41.00 -3.40 89.79
C ALA A 241 -40.27 -3.00 91.08
N GLU A 242 -39.09 -2.36 90.99
CA GLU A 242 -38.42 -1.78 92.15
C GLU A 242 -39.22 -0.63 92.77
N ALA A 243 -39.80 0.26 91.96
CA ALA A 243 -40.62 1.37 92.46
C ALA A 243 -41.87 0.85 93.20
N LYS A 244 -42.52 -0.21 92.67
CA LYS A 244 -43.59 -0.93 93.38
C LYS A 244 -43.09 -1.52 94.69
N ARG A 245 -42.00 -2.31 94.68
CA ARG A 245 -41.39 -2.86 95.92
C ARG A 245 -41.09 -1.79 96.96
N ARG A 246 -40.44 -0.68 96.57
CA ARG A 246 -40.14 0.44 97.48
C ARG A 246 -41.41 1.13 97.99
N LEU A 247 -42.47 1.19 97.19
CA LEU A 247 -43.77 1.74 97.58
C LEU A 247 -44.54 0.78 98.51
N ASP A 248 -44.46 -0.53 98.27
CA ASP A 248 -45.02 -1.58 99.13
C ASP A 248 -44.26 -1.66 100.48
N GLU A 249 -42.93 -1.55 100.46
CA GLU A 249 -42.06 -1.42 101.63
C GLU A 249 -42.35 -0.13 102.41
N ALA A 250 -42.51 1.01 101.73
CA ALA A 250 -42.89 2.27 102.36
C ALA A 250 -44.31 2.20 102.95
N THR A 251 -45.25 1.54 102.27
CA THR A 251 -46.65 1.35 102.71
C THR A 251 -46.73 0.40 103.90
N THR A 252 -45.98 -0.69 103.89
CA THR A 252 -45.89 -1.62 105.04
C THR A 252 -45.13 -1.00 106.21
N GLN A 253 -44.08 -0.21 105.99
CA GLN A 253 -43.47 0.62 107.04
C GLN A 253 -44.43 1.69 107.57
N ALA A 254 -45.26 2.31 106.72
CA ALA A 254 -46.28 3.26 107.15
C ALA A 254 -47.35 2.55 107.99
N ALA A 255 -47.83 1.37 107.57
CA ALA A 255 -48.75 0.54 108.33
C ALA A 255 -48.15 0.04 109.67
N GLN A 256 -46.84 -0.26 109.71
CA GLN A 256 -46.13 -0.57 110.95
C GLN A 256 -46.00 0.68 111.85
N ARG A 257 -45.69 1.85 111.29
CA ARG A 257 -45.64 3.11 112.05
C ARG A 257 -47.02 3.50 112.59
N THR A 258 -48.10 3.36 111.82
CA THR A 258 -49.46 3.66 112.30
C THR A 258 -49.96 2.62 113.29
N THR A 259 -49.67 1.32 113.12
CA THR A 259 -50.03 0.31 114.15
C THR A 259 -49.20 0.46 115.43
N VAL A 260 -47.93 0.85 115.36
CA VAL A 260 -47.11 1.20 116.54
C VAL A 260 -47.59 2.51 117.18
N ALA A 261 -48.01 3.51 116.40
CA ALA A 261 -48.62 4.73 116.92
C ALA A 261 -49.96 4.44 117.60
N ASN A 262 -50.83 3.65 116.97
CA ASN A 262 -52.10 3.20 117.54
C ASN A 262 -51.86 2.41 118.84
N ARG A 263 -50.92 1.46 118.88
CA ARG A 263 -50.54 0.77 120.13
C ARG A 263 -50.00 1.70 121.22
N LYS A 264 -49.33 2.81 120.85
CA LYS A 264 -48.94 3.84 121.81
C LYS A 264 -50.14 4.67 122.29
N VAL A 265 -51.10 4.96 121.41
CA VAL A 265 -52.35 5.66 121.76
C VAL A 265 -53.26 4.77 122.62
N GLU A 266 -53.40 3.49 122.29
CA GLU A 266 -54.06 2.45 123.09
C GLU A 266 -53.40 2.37 124.48
N ARG A 267 -52.08 2.23 124.55
CA ARG A 267 -51.37 2.18 125.84
C ARG A 267 -51.43 3.49 126.63
N LEU A 268 -51.52 4.65 125.97
CA LEU A 268 -51.81 5.92 126.63
C LEU A 268 -53.27 6.03 127.06
N ALA A 269 -54.22 5.40 126.36
CA ALA A 269 -55.61 5.29 126.77
C ALA A 269 -55.77 4.34 127.96
N GLU A 270 -55.07 3.20 127.97
CA GLU A 270 -54.94 2.29 129.12
C GLU A 270 -54.36 3.04 130.33
N ILE A 271 -53.24 3.76 130.17
CA ILE A 271 -52.65 4.56 131.26
C ILE A 271 -53.62 5.67 131.72
N ARG A 272 -54.38 6.29 130.81
CA ARG A 272 -55.41 7.30 131.15
C ARG A 272 -56.63 6.68 131.83
N GLU A 273 -56.97 5.44 131.53
CA GLU A 273 -58.08 4.70 132.12
C GLU A 273 -57.69 4.11 133.49
N GLN A 274 -56.44 3.66 133.64
CA GLN A 274 -55.78 3.36 134.92
C GLN A 274 -55.67 4.63 135.79
N ALA A 275 -55.29 5.77 135.23
CA ALA A 275 -55.25 7.05 135.95
C ALA A 275 -56.65 7.51 136.38
N ARG A 276 -57.69 7.28 135.56
CA ARG A 276 -59.09 7.48 135.96
C ARG A 276 -59.51 6.52 137.08
N LYS A 277 -59.09 5.25 137.04
CA LYS A 277 -59.36 4.27 138.10
C LYS A 277 -58.62 4.62 139.39
N SER A 278 -57.38 5.10 139.35
CA SER A 278 -56.65 5.56 140.53
C SER A 278 -57.20 6.88 141.09
N LEU A 279 -57.70 7.79 140.23
CA LEU A 279 -58.42 8.97 140.67
C LEU A 279 -59.73 8.57 141.36
N ALA A 280 -60.56 7.71 140.75
CA ALA A 280 -61.80 7.22 141.37
C ALA A 280 -61.53 6.49 142.70
N MET A 281 -60.49 5.66 142.80
CA MET A 281 -60.09 5.03 144.06
C MET A 281 -59.62 6.04 145.10
N ALA A 282 -58.90 7.11 144.71
CA ALA A 282 -58.51 8.18 145.61
C ALA A 282 -59.74 9.00 146.07
N GLU A 283 -60.71 9.21 145.19
CA GLU A 283 -61.95 9.95 145.43
C GLU A 283 -62.91 9.17 146.36
N ASP A 284 -63.02 7.85 146.20
CA ASP A 284 -63.67 6.94 147.16
C ASP A 284 -62.97 6.95 148.52
N ILE A 285 -61.63 6.96 148.56
CA ILE A 285 -60.85 6.98 149.80
C ILE A 285 -60.99 8.35 150.50
N LEU A 286 -61.01 9.47 149.77
CA LEU A 286 -61.28 10.80 150.34
C LEU A 286 -62.69 10.86 150.95
N ASN A 287 -63.73 10.47 150.19
CA ASN A 287 -65.11 10.42 150.68
C ASN A 287 -65.24 9.52 151.94
N ARG A 288 -64.40 8.48 152.07
CA ARG A 288 -64.37 7.62 153.26
C ARG A 288 -63.80 8.32 154.50
N SER A 289 -62.83 9.22 154.33
CA SER A 289 -62.22 10.00 155.43
C SER A 289 -62.91 11.32 155.74
N GLU A 290 -63.58 11.95 154.77
CA GLU A 290 -64.15 13.30 154.87
C GLU A 290 -65.28 13.44 155.92
N THR A 291 -65.79 12.33 156.44
CA THR A 291 -66.78 12.30 157.54
C THR A 291 -66.18 12.25 158.95
N GLN A 292 -64.84 12.21 159.10
CA GLN A 292 -64.19 12.28 160.42
C GLN A 292 -62.96 13.20 160.44
N LEU A 293 -63.08 14.27 161.23
CA LEU A 293 -62.01 15.17 161.71
C LEU A 293 -61.43 16.22 160.73
N ALA A 294 -62.18 17.32 160.62
CA ALA A 294 -61.79 18.66 161.10
C ALA A 294 -60.51 19.38 160.61
N THR A 295 -60.74 20.60 160.11
CA THR A 295 -59.94 21.84 160.27
C THR A 295 -58.49 21.92 159.79
N LEU A 296 -58.28 22.75 158.75
CA LEU A 296 -57.07 23.58 158.45
C LEU A 296 -55.74 22.81 158.18
N PRO A 297 -54.88 23.27 157.24
CA PRO A 297 -54.58 24.69 156.99
C PRO A 297 -54.34 25.02 155.48
N GLU A 298 -53.38 25.92 155.25
CA GLU A 298 -52.76 26.38 153.99
C GLU A 298 -52.07 25.21 153.21
N GLU A 299 -51.55 25.33 151.99
CA GLU A 299 -50.91 26.49 151.31
C GLU A 299 -50.88 26.34 149.77
N ALA A 300 -50.34 27.35 149.08
CA ALA A 300 -49.79 27.36 147.71
C ALA A 300 -50.75 27.19 146.50
N VAL A 301 -50.84 28.24 145.69
CA VAL A 301 -51.32 28.19 144.29
C VAL A 301 -50.32 28.85 143.35
N ILE A 302 -49.94 28.15 142.28
CA ILE A 302 -49.07 28.64 141.20
C ILE A 302 -49.91 29.36 140.14
N SER A 303 -49.37 30.42 139.55
CA SER A 303 -49.75 30.93 138.21
C SER A 303 -48.48 31.45 137.54
N GLN A 304 -48.10 30.99 136.34
CA GLN A 304 -48.63 31.44 135.03
C GLN A 304 -48.51 32.98 134.87
N ALA A 305 -47.97 33.54 133.79
CA ALA A 305 -47.77 33.04 132.42
C ALA A 305 -46.73 33.87 131.62
N SER A 306 -46.61 33.60 130.32
CA SER A 306 -46.00 34.48 129.28
C SER A 306 -44.46 34.60 129.29
N LYS A 307 -43.78 34.89 128.17
CA LYS A 307 -44.14 34.93 126.74
C LYS A 307 -42.84 34.74 125.93
N LEU A 308 -42.91 34.21 124.70
CA LEU A 308 -41.76 34.20 123.78
C LEU A 308 -42.21 34.42 122.33
N VAL A 309 -41.47 35.28 121.64
CA VAL A 309 -41.58 35.75 120.24
C VAL A 309 -40.13 36.00 119.79
N GLY A 310 -39.70 35.82 118.53
CA GLY A 310 -40.34 35.22 117.35
C GLY A 310 -39.43 34.13 116.75
N GLY A 311 -39.58 33.70 115.50
CA GLY A 311 -40.48 34.18 114.45
C GLY A 311 -39.74 34.96 113.35
N ASP A 312 -39.18 34.25 112.37
CA ASP A 312 -38.63 34.77 111.12
C ASP A 312 -38.74 33.70 110.02
N ALA A 313 -38.73 34.11 108.74
CA ALA A 313 -38.92 33.23 107.59
C ALA A 313 -38.23 33.75 106.31
N ASP A 314 -38.00 32.82 105.37
CA ASP A 314 -37.86 32.98 103.92
C ASP A 314 -36.68 33.73 103.24
N ALA A 315 -36.31 33.16 102.08
CA ALA A 315 -35.88 33.80 100.83
C ALA A 315 -34.40 34.21 100.53
N GLU A 316 -33.88 33.54 99.48
CA GLU A 316 -33.19 34.07 98.28
C GLU A 316 -31.72 34.57 98.23
N SER A 317 -30.98 33.93 97.29
CA SER A 317 -30.17 34.52 96.20
C SER A 317 -28.70 34.98 96.38
N ALA A 318 -27.83 34.21 95.68
CA ALA A 318 -26.84 34.65 94.66
C ALA A 318 -25.31 34.71 94.93
N THR A 319 -24.58 34.23 93.92
CA THR A 319 -23.19 34.54 93.46
C THR A 319 -21.91 33.90 94.06
N THR A 320 -20.97 33.69 93.13
CA THR A 320 -19.57 33.18 93.11
C THR A 320 -18.52 34.08 93.84
N PRO A 321 -17.19 33.75 93.99
CA PRO A 321 -16.33 32.86 93.15
C PRO A 321 -15.15 32.05 93.80
N ALA A 322 -14.35 31.41 92.93
CA ALA A 322 -12.89 31.11 93.02
C ALA A 322 -12.35 29.82 93.72
N ALA A 323 -11.07 29.49 93.40
CA ALA A 323 -10.30 28.26 93.71
C ALA A 323 -9.08 28.59 94.65
N PRO A 324 -7.95 27.81 94.84
CA PRO A 324 -7.34 26.66 94.13
C PRO A 324 -6.96 25.44 95.04
N VAL A 325 -6.08 24.48 94.67
CA VAL A 325 -4.58 24.47 94.82
C VAL A 325 -3.89 23.33 93.99
N VAL A 326 -2.61 23.51 93.62
CA VAL A 326 -1.66 22.66 92.82
C VAL A 326 -0.55 22.02 93.71
N PRO A 327 0.34 21.04 93.33
CA PRO A 327 1.23 20.93 92.12
C PRO A 327 1.34 19.48 91.50
N VAL A 328 2.39 18.84 90.89
CA VAL A 328 3.89 18.99 90.78
C VAL A 328 4.52 18.22 89.55
N VAL A 329 5.86 18.38 89.36
CA VAL A 329 6.90 17.61 88.58
C VAL A 329 7.10 17.83 87.05
N GLN A 330 8.40 17.81 86.65
CA GLN A 330 9.07 18.01 85.34
C GLN A 330 9.65 16.65 84.78
N PRO A 331 10.65 16.49 83.84
CA PRO A 331 11.56 17.46 83.18
C PRO A 331 12.13 17.20 81.74
N SER A 332 12.90 18.21 81.28
CA SER A 332 14.14 18.16 80.45
C SER A 332 14.15 17.93 78.92
N ILE A 333 15.23 18.47 78.32
CA ILE A 333 15.68 18.42 76.90
C ILE A 333 17.05 17.69 76.83
N PRO A 334 17.51 17.16 75.68
CA PRO A 334 18.49 17.88 74.85
C PRO A 334 18.32 17.63 73.33
N ALA A 335 19.33 17.97 72.50
CA ALA A 335 19.15 18.27 71.06
C ALA A 335 20.07 17.54 70.05
N SER A 336 19.69 17.64 68.77
CA SER A 336 20.50 17.50 67.53
C SER A 336 20.90 16.10 67.02
N MET A 337 20.42 15.75 65.82
CA MET A 337 21.29 15.41 64.68
C MET A 337 20.54 15.43 63.31
N LYS A 338 21.28 15.20 62.22
CA LYS A 338 20.88 15.42 60.80
C LYS A 338 20.16 14.20 60.19
N ALA A 339 19.23 14.42 59.25
CA ALA A 339 19.31 13.86 57.88
C ALA A 339 18.16 14.36 56.96
N SER A 340 18.44 14.36 55.65
CA SER A 340 17.56 14.76 54.54
C SER A 340 16.70 13.61 53.98
N VAL A 341 15.62 13.95 53.26
CA VAL A 341 15.07 13.35 51.99
C VAL A 341 13.64 13.91 51.81
N LYS A 342 13.43 14.92 50.96
CA LYS A 342 13.25 14.93 49.48
C LYS A 342 11.77 14.74 49.08
N ALA A 343 11.18 15.81 48.52
CA ALA A 343 9.76 15.88 48.18
C ALA A 343 9.43 15.45 46.73
N ALA A 344 8.13 15.21 46.53
CA ALA A 344 7.35 14.94 45.32
C ALA A 344 7.97 15.13 43.92
N ALA A 345 7.62 14.22 43.01
CA ALA A 345 7.66 14.38 41.56
C ALA A 345 6.37 13.81 40.92
N PRO A 346 5.70 14.55 40.02
CA PRO A 346 4.58 14.02 39.23
C PRO A 346 4.84 14.00 37.71
N ALA A 347 3.96 13.28 37.00
CA ALA A 347 3.70 13.34 35.55
C ALA A 347 4.84 12.99 34.57
N SER A 348 4.68 11.85 33.88
CA SER A 348 5.39 11.50 32.65
C SER A 348 4.42 11.49 31.46
N ALA A 349 4.84 12.09 30.33
CA ALA A 349 4.11 12.10 29.06
C ALA A 349 5.11 11.91 27.89
N PRO A 350 4.69 11.35 26.74
CA PRO A 350 5.61 10.74 25.78
C PRO A 350 6.27 11.69 24.77
N LYS A 351 7.36 11.19 24.17
CA LYS A 351 8.29 11.87 23.25
C LYS A 351 7.73 11.93 21.81
N PRO A 352 7.79 13.07 21.11
CA PRO A 352 7.75 13.12 19.64
C PRO A 352 9.12 12.81 19.02
N ALA A 353 9.16 12.47 17.74
CA ALA A 353 10.38 12.19 16.97
C ALA A 353 10.94 13.44 16.26
N PRO A 354 12.27 13.58 16.09
CA PRO A 354 12.86 14.66 15.31
C PRO A 354 12.85 14.37 13.79
N GLN A 355 12.57 15.38 12.99
CA GLN A 355 12.63 15.31 11.52
C GLN A 355 13.93 15.90 10.95
N ALA A 356 14.33 15.37 9.79
CA ALA A 356 15.11 16.00 8.70
C ALA A 356 16.05 17.18 9.03
N ALA A 357 17.35 16.90 9.06
CA ALA A 357 18.39 17.90 8.79
C ALA A 357 18.67 18.00 7.27
N LYS A 358 19.01 19.20 6.77
CA LYS A 358 19.22 19.47 5.33
C LYS A 358 20.70 19.36 4.91
N ALA A 359 20.89 18.78 3.73
CA ALA A 359 21.90 19.03 2.69
C ALA A 359 23.30 19.59 3.07
N THR A 360 24.33 18.85 2.65
CA THR A 360 25.69 19.34 2.36
C THR A 360 26.11 18.93 0.92
N PRO A 361 27.08 19.62 0.29
CA PRO A 361 27.17 19.68 -1.17
C PRO A 361 28.09 18.63 -1.84
N ALA A 362 27.99 18.54 -3.18
CA ALA A 362 28.74 17.63 -4.04
C ALA A 362 30.25 17.96 -4.15
N PRO A 363 31.11 16.95 -4.42
CA PRO A 363 32.54 17.15 -4.66
C PRO A 363 32.83 17.68 -6.08
N LYS A 364 33.87 18.51 -6.21
CA LYS A 364 34.46 18.91 -7.51
C LYS A 364 35.46 17.86 -8.01
N PRO A 365 35.69 17.75 -9.33
CA PRO A 365 36.74 16.89 -9.89
C PRO A 365 38.15 17.42 -9.61
N GLY A 366 39.07 16.52 -9.27
CA GLY A 366 40.52 16.77 -9.13
C GLY A 366 41.30 16.07 -10.25
N ASN A 367 42.51 16.55 -10.55
CA ASN A 367 43.17 16.29 -11.84
C ASN A 367 44.49 15.51 -11.73
N ALA A 368 44.68 14.54 -12.64
CA ALA A 368 45.97 13.93 -13.03
C ALA A 368 46.75 13.12 -11.95
N PRO A 369 47.83 12.37 -12.30
CA PRO A 369 48.43 12.15 -13.62
C PRO A 369 48.57 10.67 -14.05
N ALA A 370 49.09 10.49 -15.27
CA ALA A 370 49.23 9.23 -15.98
C ALA A 370 50.20 8.20 -15.37
N LYS A 371 50.01 6.93 -15.77
CA LYS A 371 51.13 6.05 -16.15
C LYS A 371 50.73 5.11 -17.28
N GLN A 372 51.60 5.01 -18.28
CA GLN A 372 51.52 4.00 -19.33
C GLN A 372 52.04 2.65 -18.80
N ASN A 373 51.47 1.55 -19.28
CA ASN A 373 52.18 0.31 -19.67
C ASN A 373 51.17 -0.63 -20.33
N GLY A 374 51.44 -1.08 -21.55
CA GLY A 374 50.56 -1.98 -22.30
C GLY A 374 50.81 -3.46 -21.99
N PRO A 375 49.83 -4.35 -22.23
CA PRO A 375 50.03 -5.79 -22.14
C PRO A 375 50.83 -6.31 -23.35
N ALA A 376 51.93 -7.02 -23.09
CA ALA A 376 52.69 -7.69 -24.13
C ALA A 376 51.98 -8.96 -24.65
N THR A 377 52.22 -9.31 -25.91
CA THR A 377 51.68 -10.50 -26.56
C THR A 377 52.28 -11.80 -26.04
N LYS A 378 51.45 -12.79 -25.68
CA LYS A 378 51.73 -14.21 -25.99
C LYS A 378 50.43 -15.02 -26.07
N PRO A 379 50.23 -15.89 -27.08
CA PRO A 379 48.99 -16.65 -27.23
C PRO A 379 48.98 -17.91 -26.35
N ALA A 380 47.78 -18.29 -25.90
CA ALA A 380 47.48 -19.61 -25.36
C ALA A 380 46.52 -20.32 -26.32
N ASN A 381 46.91 -21.49 -26.81
CA ASN A 381 46.09 -22.30 -27.71
C ASN A 381 44.95 -22.97 -26.92
N GLY A 382 43.70 -22.83 -27.38
CA GLY A 382 42.48 -23.19 -26.63
C GLY A 382 41.37 -23.66 -27.55
N ASN A 383 41.62 -24.76 -28.28
CA ASN A 383 40.68 -25.36 -29.22
C ASN A 383 39.36 -25.78 -28.55
N GLY A 384 38.20 -25.34 -29.05
CA GLY A 384 36.92 -25.68 -28.41
C GLY A 384 35.67 -24.94 -28.91
N ASN A 385 35.39 -24.91 -30.22
CA ASN A 385 34.06 -24.50 -30.71
C ASN A 385 33.76 -25.11 -32.10
N GLY A 386 32.48 -25.41 -32.40
CA GLY A 386 32.03 -25.67 -33.77
C GLY A 386 31.14 -26.90 -34.03
N ALA A 387 29.86 -26.63 -34.28
CA ALA A 387 28.99 -27.29 -35.27
C ALA A 387 28.84 -28.82 -35.30
N LYS A 388 27.72 -29.29 -34.73
CA LYS A 388 26.84 -30.23 -35.46
C LYS A 388 26.16 -29.50 -36.63
N PRO A 389 26.04 -30.11 -37.81
CA PRO A 389 24.95 -29.83 -38.73
C PRO A 389 24.06 -31.07 -38.87
N LEU A 390 22.79 -30.98 -38.47
CA LEU A 390 21.76 -31.96 -38.80
C LEU A 390 20.76 -31.32 -39.77
N SER A 391 20.70 -31.86 -40.98
CA SER A 391 19.84 -31.37 -42.06
C SER A 391 18.37 -31.72 -41.83
N PRO A 392 17.42 -30.78 -42.00
CA PRO A 392 16.02 -31.12 -42.19
C PRO A 392 15.80 -31.60 -43.64
N THR A 393 15.28 -32.80 -43.83
CA THR A 393 15.00 -33.38 -45.15
C THR A 393 13.63 -32.96 -45.67
N GLY A 394 13.60 -32.31 -46.85
CA GLY A 394 12.60 -32.46 -47.91
C GLY A 394 11.11 -32.22 -47.61
N SER A 395 10.49 -31.31 -48.38
CA SER A 395 9.07 -31.42 -48.72
C SER A 395 8.78 -30.88 -50.13
N LYS A 396 7.97 -31.67 -50.85
CA LYS A 396 7.43 -31.59 -52.22
C LYS A 396 7.41 -30.24 -52.98
N PRO A 397 7.57 -30.26 -54.33
CA PRO A 397 7.06 -29.22 -55.22
C PRO A 397 5.55 -29.37 -55.47
N GLY A 398 4.91 -28.32 -56.00
CA GLY A 398 3.54 -28.37 -56.50
C GLY A 398 3.11 -27.08 -57.20
N SER A 399 2.53 -27.23 -58.40
CA SER A 399 2.23 -26.18 -59.40
C SER A 399 3.47 -25.63 -60.13
#